data_AF-A0A933BEJ5-F1
#
_entry.id   AF-A0A933BEJ5-F1
#
_cell.length_a   1.000
_cell.length_b   1.000
_cell.length_c   1.000
_cell.angle_alpha   90.00
_cell.angle_beta   90.00
_cell.angle_gamma   90.00
#
_symmetry.space_group_name_H-M   'P 1'
#
loop_
_entity.id
_entity.type
_entity.pdbx_description
1 polymer ?
#
loop_
_entity_poly.entity_id
_entity_poly.type
_entity_poly.pdbx_seq_one_letter_code
_entity_poly.pdbx_strand_id
1 'polypeptide(L)'
;MRAIAFLIILAWPAHARAAAQVFPRSDEVFRKLLADPRQIQLWASYYRHEGRNTGDVGLGHSWGMRRWLWKEWTLQRDIEGLANSRFLLSGSVNEFQTVDFFANLPLEFRRREFSGIFMLFHESSHLGDDYIRRTNDKGFRYSVDGLRTVLSLEPPGPARIYIGGSHVLHSIPSPDRGAIQAGLELTGPSHKMLGRYPAQPYLAQDFHWKETVRWNGNSHTVLGVKLKIEGVIRSMRMQVGYFNGHSPYGQFYTRHEHYADIGMGFDL
;
A
#
# COMPACT_ATOMS: atom_id res chain seq x y z
N MET A 1 11.01 -9.50 -25.27
CA MET A 1 10.82 -8.47 -24.23
C MET A 1 11.05 -7.12 -24.87
N ARG A 2 9.99 -6.32 -25.08
CA ARG A 2 10.14 -4.92 -25.46
C ARG A 2 10.01 -4.12 -24.17
N ALA A 3 11.11 -3.54 -23.69
CA ALA A 3 11.06 -2.58 -22.61
C ALA A 3 10.29 -1.35 -23.12
N ILE A 4 9.07 -1.15 -22.65
CA ILE A 4 8.29 0.02 -23.03
C ILE A 4 8.69 1.14 -22.08
N ALA A 5 9.60 2.00 -22.54
CA ALA A 5 9.91 3.25 -21.86
C ALA A 5 8.75 4.23 -22.10
N PHE A 6 7.86 4.37 -21.11
CA PHE A 6 6.83 5.40 -21.13
C PHE A 6 7.35 6.67 -20.43
N LEU A 7 7.79 7.63 -21.22
CA LEU A 7 7.95 9.01 -20.76
C LEU A 7 6.60 9.72 -20.88
N ILE A 8 5.86 9.81 -19.77
CA ILE A 8 4.71 10.73 -19.71
C ILE A 8 5.25 12.08 -19.24
N ILE A 9 5.48 12.98 -20.21
CA ILE A 9 5.64 14.41 -19.95
C ILE A 9 4.23 15.01 -19.97
N LEU A 10 3.65 15.27 -18.79
CA LEU A 10 2.49 16.16 -18.72
C LEU A 10 2.99 17.57 -19.05
N ALA A 11 2.56 18.08 -20.21
CA ALA A 11 2.83 19.44 -20.65
C ALA A 11 2.21 20.43 -19.64
N TRP A 12 3.06 21.21 -18.98
CA TRP A 12 2.64 22.24 -18.02
C TRP A 12 2.44 23.58 -18.71
N PRO A 13 1.35 24.33 -18.45
CA PRO A 13 1.14 25.66 -19.03
C PRO A 13 2.17 26.66 -18.46
N ALA A 14 2.99 27.22 -19.33
CA ALA A 14 4.21 27.98 -19.03
C ALA A 14 4.03 29.35 -18.31
N HIS A 15 2.87 29.64 -17.71
CA HIS A 15 2.51 31.03 -17.36
C HIS A 15 2.11 31.29 -15.91
N ALA A 16 2.57 30.45 -14.97
CA ALA A 16 2.60 30.81 -13.56
C ALA A 16 3.95 30.37 -12.97
N ARG A 17 4.64 31.26 -12.23
CA ARG A 17 5.79 30.88 -11.41
C ARG A 17 5.30 29.93 -10.31
N ALA A 18 5.21 28.64 -10.62
CA ALA A 18 5.00 27.61 -9.62
C ALA A 18 6.26 27.57 -8.74
N ALA A 19 6.09 27.76 -7.43
CA ALA A 19 7.18 27.48 -6.51
C ALA A 19 7.46 25.98 -6.57
N ALA A 20 8.71 25.60 -6.83
CA ALA A 20 9.10 24.21 -6.95
C ALA A 20 10.05 23.81 -5.82
N GLN A 21 9.80 22.67 -5.19
CA GLN A 21 10.69 22.04 -4.22
C GLN A 21 11.32 20.80 -4.84
N VAL A 22 12.59 20.57 -4.54
CA VAL A 22 13.34 19.38 -4.96
C VAL A 22 13.52 18.48 -3.73
N PHE A 23 13.34 17.18 -3.92
CA PHE A 23 13.37 16.17 -2.85
C PHE A 23 12.42 16.45 -1.67
N PRO A 24 11.13 16.72 -1.94
CA PRO A 24 10.11 16.86 -0.89
C PRO A 24 9.84 15.51 -0.19
N ARG A 25 9.11 15.53 0.92
CA ARG A 25 8.59 14.30 1.53
C ARG A 25 7.44 13.71 0.72
N SER A 26 7.40 12.39 0.63
CA SER A 26 6.43 11.63 -0.16
C SER A 26 5.04 11.52 0.46
N ASP A 27 4.89 11.66 1.77
CA ASP A 27 3.62 11.38 2.48
C ASP A 27 2.76 12.63 2.75
N GLU A 28 3.19 13.79 2.26
CA GLU A 28 2.56 15.10 2.53
C GLU A 28 1.49 15.49 1.51
N VAL A 29 1.43 14.88 0.31
CA VAL A 29 0.45 15.23 -0.74
C VAL A 29 -0.67 14.21 -0.80
N PHE A 30 -0.37 12.92 -0.76
CA PHE A 30 -1.34 11.86 -0.51
C PHE A 30 -0.97 11.07 0.76
N ARG A 31 -1.88 11.02 1.74
CA ARG A 31 -1.62 10.24 2.96
C ARG A 31 -1.69 8.74 2.65
N LYS A 32 -0.74 7.95 3.14
CA LYS A 32 -0.77 6.48 3.04
C LYS A 32 -2.08 5.91 3.58
N LEU A 33 -2.60 4.85 2.96
CA LEU A 33 -3.82 4.18 3.37
C LEU A 33 -3.53 3.28 4.58
N LEU A 34 -4.38 3.34 5.60
CA LEU A 34 -4.11 2.70 6.88
C LEU A 34 -4.36 1.19 6.86
N ALA A 35 -5.36 0.75 6.09
CA ALA A 35 -5.81 -0.63 6.00
C ALA A 35 -5.51 -1.30 4.65
N ASP A 36 -4.84 -0.64 3.69
CA ASP A 36 -4.40 -1.33 2.47
C ASP A 36 -3.27 -2.33 2.83
N PRO A 37 -3.47 -3.66 2.67
CA PRO A 37 -2.46 -4.66 3.02
C PRO A 37 -1.21 -4.60 2.14
N ARG A 38 -1.25 -3.82 1.06
CA ARG A 38 -0.16 -3.61 0.09
C ARG A 38 0.41 -2.19 0.17
N GLN A 39 0.11 -1.43 1.24
CA GLN A 39 0.59 -0.07 1.38
C GLN A 39 2.13 -0.01 1.32
N ILE A 40 2.66 0.93 0.53
CA ILE A 40 4.10 1.10 0.33
C ILE A 40 4.71 1.80 1.55
N GLN A 41 5.22 1.01 2.48
CA GLN A 41 5.86 1.45 3.72
C GLN A 41 6.64 0.28 4.35
N LEU A 42 7.37 0.57 5.42
CA LEU A 42 7.91 -0.48 6.29
C LEU A 42 6.82 -0.97 7.25
N TRP A 43 6.57 -2.28 7.28
CA TRP A 43 5.62 -2.89 8.21
C TRP A 43 5.91 -4.38 8.42
N ALA A 44 5.38 -4.94 9.51
CA ALA A 44 5.38 -6.37 9.78
C ALA A 44 4.06 -6.78 10.44
N SER A 45 3.57 -7.98 10.14
CA SER A 45 2.40 -8.56 10.80
C SER A 45 2.61 -10.03 11.16
N TYR A 46 1.91 -10.47 12.18
CA TYR A 46 1.85 -11.85 12.65
C TYR A 46 0.40 -12.30 12.71
N TYR A 47 0.12 -13.51 12.24
CA TYR A 47 -1.21 -14.12 12.33
C TYR A 47 -1.13 -15.63 12.25
N ARG A 48 -2.25 -16.29 12.55
CA ARG A 48 -2.41 -17.72 12.37
C ARG A 48 -3.25 -18.00 11.14
N HIS A 49 -2.68 -18.70 10.17
CA HIS A 49 -3.35 -19.07 8.92
C HIS A 49 -3.34 -20.59 8.77
N GLU A 50 -4.52 -21.19 8.64
CA GLU A 50 -4.70 -22.65 8.55
C GLU A 50 -3.96 -23.42 9.67
N GLY A 51 -4.05 -22.89 10.91
CA GLY A 51 -3.43 -23.49 12.08
C GLY A 51 -1.92 -23.24 12.22
N ARG A 52 -1.29 -22.54 11.27
CA ARG A 52 0.15 -22.26 11.23
C ARG A 52 0.48 -20.81 11.53
N ASN A 53 1.60 -20.58 12.20
CA ASN A 53 2.11 -19.25 12.51
C ASN A 53 2.71 -18.64 11.25
N THR A 54 2.21 -17.47 10.83
CA THR A 54 2.61 -16.80 9.59
C THR A 54 3.03 -15.37 9.92
N GLY A 55 4.08 -14.90 9.25
CA GLY A 55 4.56 -13.54 9.35
C GLY A 55 4.69 -12.91 7.97
N ASP A 56 4.13 -11.71 7.82
CA ASP A 56 4.29 -10.90 6.61
C ASP A 56 5.16 -9.68 6.91
N VAL A 57 6.00 -9.28 5.96
CA VAL A 57 6.92 -8.14 6.08
C VAL A 57 6.90 -7.33 4.79
N GLY A 58 6.54 -6.05 4.90
CA GLY A 58 6.66 -5.09 3.82
C GLY A 58 7.90 -4.22 4.00
N LEU A 59 8.79 -4.24 3.02
CA LEU A 59 9.95 -3.34 2.92
C LEU A 59 9.68 -2.32 1.82
N GLY A 60 8.98 -1.25 2.18
CA GLY A 60 8.57 -0.19 1.25
C GLY A 60 9.24 1.15 1.52
N HIS A 61 9.53 1.89 0.44
CA HIS A 61 10.02 3.26 0.49
C HIS A 61 9.41 4.12 -0.61
N SER A 62 9.22 5.40 -0.30
CA SER A 62 8.71 6.41 -1.21
C SER A 62 9.70 7.57 -1.20
N TRP A 63 10.18 7.96 -2.38
CA TRP A 63 11.17 9.02 -2.54
C TRP A 63 10.58 10.18 -3.32
N GLY A 64 10.43 11.33 -2.67
CA GLY A 64 9.92 12.52 -3.35
C GLY A 64 10.93 13.07 -4.34
N MET A 65 10.53 13.26 -5.60
CA MET A 65 11.43 13.85 -6.60
C MET A 65 11.26 15.37 -6.66
N ARG A 66 10.02 15.81 -6.89
CA ARG A 66 9.74 17.22 -7.15
C ARG A 66 8.29 17.54 -6.78
N ARG A 67 8.11 18.72 -6.16
CA ARG A 67 6.80 19.28 -5.83
C ARG A 67 6.62 20.64 -6.48
N TRP A 68 5.41 20.89 -6.97
CA TRP A 68 4.99 22.16 -7.54
C TRP A 68 3.80 22.70 -6.75
N LEU A 69 3.89 23.97 -6.37
CA LEU A 69 2.83 24.71 -5.72
C LEU A 69 2.19 25.65 -6.73
N TRP A 70 0.88 25.52 -6.95
CA TRP A 70 0.12 26.34 -7.88
C TRP A 70 -1.24 26.72 -7.31
N LYS A 71 -1.37 27.99 -6.89
CA LYS A 71 -2.55 28.49 -6.18
C LYS A 71 -2.84 27.61 -4.94
N GLU A 72 -3.98 26.95 -4.90
CA GLU A 72 -4.40 26.03 -3.83
C GLU A 72 -3.98 24.57 -4.07
N TRP A 73 -3.35 24.30 -5.22
CA TRP A 73 -2.93 22.96 -5.61
C TRP A 73 -1.48 22.71 -5.23
N THR A 74 -1.25 21.54 -4.67
CA THR A 74 0.07 20.93 -4.55
C THR A 74 0.11 19.73 -5.49
N LEU A 75 1.09 19.68 -6.40
CA LEU A 75 1.37 18.49 -7.20
C LEU A 75 2.75 17.97 -6.83
N GLN A 76 2.91 16.66 -6.82
CA GLN A 76 4.17 16.03 -6.47
C GLN A 76 4.39 14.75 -7.27
N ARG A 77 5.63 14.54 -7.70
CA ARG A 77 6.05 13.32 -8.38
C ARG A 77 7.08 12.60 -7.53
N ASP A 78 6.85 11.32 -7.32
CA ASP A 78 7.69 10.46 -6.49
C ASP A 78 8.16 9.22 -7.28
N ILE A 79 9.01 8.42 -6.64
CA ILE A 79 9.37 7.06 -7.05
C ILE A 79 9.15 6.19 -5.83
N GLU A 80 8.46 5.07 -5.96
CA GLU A 80 8.26 4.16 -4.83
C GLU A 80 8.56 2.71 -5.20
N GLY A 81 8.93 1.95 -4.18
CA GLY A 81 9.21 0.53 -4.30
C GLY A 81 8.79 -0.21 -3.03
N LEU A 82 8.37 -1.45 -3.18
CA LEU A 82 7.97 -2.35 -2.09
C LEU A 82 8.41 -3.78 -2.42
N ALA A 83 9.08 -4.42 -1.47
CA ALA A 83 9.17 -5.87 -1.41
C ALA A 83 8.27 -6.37 -0.28
N ASN A 84 7.21 -7.11 -0.62
CA ASN A 84 6.27 -7.66 0.36
C ASN A 84 6.47 -9.17 0.45
N SER A 85 6.85 -9.68 1.60
CA SER A 85 7.26 -11.08 1.78
C SER A 85 6.42 -11.78 2.85
N ARG A 86 6.16 -13.07 2.65
CA ARG A 86 5.48 -13.94 3.62
C ARG A 86 6.39 -15.07 4.06
N PHE A 87 6.31 -15.41 5.34
CA PHE A 87 7.07 -16.47 5.99
C PHE A 87 6.16 -17.38 6.82
N LEU A 88 6.43 -18.68 6.77
CA LEU A 88 5.90 -19.62 7.76
C LEU A 88 6.86 -19.65 8.95
N LEU A 89 6.37 -19.27 10.12
CA LEU A 89 7.15 -19.20 11.35
C LEU A 89 7.17 -20.58 12.00
N SER A 90 8.29 -21.29 11.85
CA SER A 90 8.41 -22.72 12.19
C SER A 90 9.71 -23.01 12.92
N GLY A 91 9.61 -23.57 14.13
CA GLY A 91 10.76 -24.14 14.85
C GLY A 91 11.97 -23.21 14.93
N SER A 92 13.13 -23.71 14.47
CA SER A 92 14.41 -23.00 14.50
C SER A 92 14.69 -22.14 13.26
N VAL A 93 13.97 -22.31 12.16
CA VAL A 93 14.18 -21.58 10.90
C VAL A 93 12.83 -21.27 10.25
N ASN A 94 12.54 -19.99 10.07
CA ASN A 94 11.35 -19.55 9.36
C ASN A 94 11.46 -19.88 7.86
N GLU A 95 10.40 -20.43 7.28
CA GLU A 95 10.39 -20.79 5.87
C GLU A 95 9.91 -19.61 5.01
N PHE A 96 10.68 -19.26 4.00
CA PHE A 96 10.30 -18.23 3.05
C PHE A 96 9.21 -18.74 2.08
N GLN A 97 8.04 -18.09 2.06
CA GLN A 97 6.89 -18.53 1.26
C GLN A 97 6.78 -17.87 -0.11
N THR A 98 6.77 -16.55 -0.14
CA THR A 98 6.61 -15.77 -1.37
C THR A 98 7.10 -14.35 -1.15
N VAL A 99 7.50 -13.68 -2.22
CA VAL A 99 7.75 -12.24 -2.26
C VAL A 99 7.11 -11.62 -3.48
N ASP A 100 6.53 -10.45 -3.29
CA ASP A 100 6.08 -9.59 -4.37
C ASP A 100 6.94 -8.34 -4.43
N PHE A 101 7.45 -8.03 -5.61
CA PHE A 101 8.16 -6.78 -5.90
C PHE A 101 7.23 -5.85 -6.63
N PHE A 102 7.02 -4.66 -6.07
CA PHE A 102 6.21 -3.60 -6.64
C PHE A 102 7.06 -2.35 -6.81
N ALA A 103 6.96 -1.69 -7.96
CA ALA A 103 7.60 -0.41 -8.22
C ALA A 103 6.64 0.49 -9.00
N ASN A 104 6.65 1.80 -8.71
CA ASN A 104 5.76 2.74 -9.38
C ASN A 104 6.39 4.14 -9.57
N LEU A 105 5.70 4.94 -10.39
CA LEU A 105 6.01 6.35 -10.62
C LEU A 105 4.74 7.18 -10.37
N PRO A 106 4.42 7.53 -9.11
CA PRO A 106 3.21 8.25 -8.78
C PRO A 106 3.31 9.74 -9.10
N LEU A 107 2.18 10.28 -9.53
CA LEU A 107 1.86 11.70 -9.55
C LEU A 107 0.73 11.93 -8.54
N GLU A 108 1.07 12.63 -7.47
CA GLU A 108 0.16 13.02 -6.41
C GLU A 108 -0.34 14.44 -6.61
N PHE A 109 -1.55 14.70 -6.15
CA PHE A 109 -2.08 16.05 -6.05
C PHE A 109 -2.92 16.23 -4.80
N ARG A 110 -2.98 17.47 -4.30
CA ARG A 110 -3.84 17.87 -3.21
C ARG A 110 -4.38 19.27 -3.43
N ARG A 111 -5.64 19.47 -3.07
CA ARG A 111 -6.30 20.77 -2.90
C ARG A 111 -7.22 20.69 -1.69
N ARG A 112 -6.84 21.37 -0.60
CA ARG A 112 -7.58 21.36 0.67
C ARG A 112 -7.88 19.91 1.12
N GLU A 113 -9.15 19.56 1.34
CA GLU A 113 -9.62 18.24 1.78
C GLU A 113 -9.52 17.15 0.70
N PHE A 114 -9.29 17.52 -0.56
CA PHE A 114 -9.22 16.57 -1.67
C PHE A 114 -7.77 16.23 -2.02
N SER A 115 -7.46 14.94 -2.14
CA SER A 115 -6.16 14.46 -2.61
C SER A 115 -6.30 13.27 -3.54
N GLY A 116 -5.28 12.99 -4.32
CA GLY A 116 -5.26 11.82 -5.18
C GLY A 116 -3.86 11.45 -5.65
N ILE A 117 -3.74 10.21 -6.10
CA ILE A 117 -2.53 9.62 -6.63
C ILE A 117 -2.87 8.89 -7.92
N PHE A 118 -2.09 9.13 -8.97
CA PHE A 118 -2.10 8.41 -10.23
C PHE A 118 -0.73 7.77 -10.44
N MET A 119 -0.67 6.47 -10.67
CA MET A 119 0.61 5.75 -10.76
C MET A 119 0.62 4.78 -11.93
N LEU A 120 1.71 4.81 -12.69
CA LEU A 120 2.16 3.66 -13.50
C LEU A 120 2.90 2.71 -12.56
N PHE A 121 2.58 1.43 -12.60
CA PHE A 121 3.20 0.43 -11.74
C PHE A 121 3.61 -0.83 -12.49
N HIS A 122 4.59 -1.52 -11.91
CA HIS A 122 4.97 -2.89 -12.23
C HIS A 122 4.93 -3.71 -10.94
N GLU A 123 4.38 -4.92 -11.03
CA GLU A 123 4.32 -5.90 -9.95
C GLU A 123 4.76 -7.26 -10.47
N SER A 124 5.66 -7.92 -9.75
CA SER A 124 6.05 -9.31 -10.00
C SER A 124 5.99 -10.09 -8.69
N SER A 125 5.75 -11.40 -8.77
CA SER A 125 5.63 -12.26 -7.59
C SER A 125 6.38 -13.56 -7.79
N HIS A 126 7.07 -14.03 -6.75
CA HIS A 126 7.98 -15.16 -6.77
C HIS A 126 7.79 -16.03 -5.52
N LEU A 127 7.74 -17.35 -5.72
CA LEU A 127 7.76 -18.29 -4.60
C LEU A 127 9.12 -18.28 -3.91
N GLY A 128 9.08 -18.45 -2.59
CA GLY A 128 10.26 -18.74 -1.80
C GLY A 128 10.75 -20.16 -2.02
N ASP A 129 12.06 -20.37 -1.88
CA ASP A 129 12.70 -21.65 -2.13
C ASP A 129 12.32 -22.72 -1.09
N ASP A 130 12.14 -22.34 0.18
CA ASP A 130 11.60 -23.24 1.21
C ASP A 130 10.20 -23.74 0.86
N TYR A 131 9.33 -22.86 0.36
CA TYR A 131 7.99 -23.25 -0.09
C TYR A 131 8.05 -24.26 -1.20
N ILE A 132 8.85 -23.99 -2.25
CA ILE A 132 9.04 -24.90 -3.38
C ILE A 132 9.54 -26.26 -2.89
N ARG A 133 10.54 -26.29 -1.99
CA ARG A 133 11.07 -27.55 -1.42
C ARG A 133 10.02 -28.33 -0.63
N ARG A 134 9.20 -27.64 0.17
CA ARG A 134 8.21 -28.28 1.04
C ARG A 134 6.99 -28.78 0.29
N THR A 135 6.52 -28.06 -0.72
CA THR A 135 5.25 -28.37 -1.43
C THR A 135 5.47 -29.01 -2.78
N ASN A 136 6.68 -28.95 -3.34
CA ASN A 136 6.99 -29.26 -4.73
C ASN A 136 6.21 -28.41 -5.75
N ASP A 137 5.61 -27.30 -5.30
CA ASP A 137 4.95 -26.31 -6.16
C ASP A 137 6.00 -25.46 -6.85
N LYS A 138 5.99 -25.45 -8.19
CA LYS A 138 6.93 -24.67 -9.00
C LYS A 138 6.43 -23.25 -9.27
N GLY A 139 5.22 -22.92 -8.82
CA GLY A 139 4.57 -21.64 -9.06
C GLY A 139 4.33 -21.39 -10.55
N PHE A 140 4.12 -20.13 -10.88
CA PHE A 140 3.96 -19.65 -12.25
C PHE A 140 4.59 -18.27 -12.40
N ARG A 141 4.66 -17.75 -13.63
CA ARG A 141 5.11 -16.36 -13.81
C ARG A 141 3.97 -15.42 -13.45
N TYR A 142 4.19 -14.59 -12.44
CA TYR A 142 3.28 -13.51 -12.10
C TYR A 142 3.96 -12.19 -12.45
N SER A 143 3.36 -11.42 -13.36
CA SER A 143 3.84 -10.10 -13.78
C SER A 143 2.65 -9.27 -14.20
N VAL A 144 2.53 -8.07 -13.64
CA VAL A 144 1.43 -7.14 -13.90
C VAL A 144 2.00 -5.74 -14.09
N ASP A 145 1.73 -5.14 -15.24
CA ASP A 145 2.00 -3.73 -15.53
C ASP A 145 0.67 -3.01 -15.67
N GLY A 146 0.51 -1.85 -15.04
CA GLY A 146 -0.79 -1.18 -15.04
C GLY A 146 -0.77 0.28 -14.63
N LEU A 147 -1.94 0.87 -14.72
CA LEU A 147 -2.25 2.19 -14.17
C LEU A 147 -3.14 2.01 -12.95
N ARG A 148 -2.88 2.73 -11.88
CA ARG A 148 -3.75 2.79 -10.69
C ARG A 148 -4.00 4.25 -10.32
N THR A 149 -5.23 4.54 -9.95
CA THR A 149 -5.64 5.85 -9.44
C THR A 149 -6.36 5.66 -8.12
N VAL A 150 -6.06 6.49 -7.12
CA VAL A 150 -6.84 6.58 -5.88
C VAL A 150 -7.13 8.04 -5.60
N LEU A 151 -8.40 8.34 -5.31
CA LEU A 151 -8.89 9.66 -4.92
C LEU A 151 -9.38 9.60 -3.49
N SER A 152 -9.16 10.67 -2.74
CA SER A 152 -9.54 10.74 -1.34
C SER A 152 -10.12 12.10 -0.96
N LEU A 153 -11.07 12.05 -0.02
CA LEU A 153 -11.70 13.21 0.59
C LEU A 153 -11.57 13.12 2.12
N GLU A 154 -11.05 14.18 2.71
CA GLU A 154 -10.78 14.33 4.15
C GLU A 154 -11.62 15.50 4.68
N PRO A 155 -12.95 15.34 4.85
CA PRO A 155 -13.81 16.42 5.33
C PRO A 155 -13.37 16.91 6.72
N PRO A 156 -13.77 18.13 7.12
CA PRO A 156 -13.50 18.61 8.47
C PRO A 156 -14.01 17.61 9.53
N GLY A 157 -13.09 17.07 10.32
CA GLY A 157 -13.38 16.04 11.31
C GLY A 157 -12.41 14.85 11.25
N PRO A 158 -12.79 13.71 11.85
CA PRO A 158 -11.90 12.56 12.00
C PRO A 158 -11.86 11.64 10.77
N ALA A 159 -12.69 11.89 9.76
CA ALA A 159 -12.96 10.93 8.69
C ALA A 159 -12.14 11.19 7.43
N ARG A 160 -11.77 10.11 6.75
CA ARG A 160 -11.27 10.11 5.37
C ARG A 160 -11.95 8.99 4.61
N ILE A 161 -12.43 9.29 3.41
CA ILE A 161 -12.91 8.28 2.47
C ILE A 161 -12.03 8.27 1.23
N TYR A 162 -11.96 7.13 0.56
CA TYR A 162 -11.25 7.01 -0.71
C TYR A 162 -11.88 5.97 -1.62
N ILE A 163 -11.68 6.18 -2.92
CA ILE A 163 -12.04 5.25 -3.99
C ILE A 163 -10.91 5.22 -5.00
N GLY A 164 -10.66 4.04 -5.56
CA GLY A 164 -9.63 3.85 -6.56
C GLY A 164 -10.02 2.84 -7.60
N GLY A 165 -9.28 2.85 -8.69
CA GLY A 165 -9.40 1.89 -9.77
C GLY A 165 -8.04 1.62 -10.39
N SER A 166 -7.87 0.42 -10.92
CA SER A 166 -6.70 0.06 -11.73
C SER A 166 -7.10 -0.55 -13.05
N HIS A 167 -6.31 -0.22 -14.07
CA HIS A 167 -6.38 -0.82 -15.39
C HIS A 167 -5.03 -1.44 -15.73
N VAL A 168 -5.02 -2.75 -15.88
CA VAL A 168 -3.81 -3.52 -16.20
C VAL A 168 -3.52 -3.40 -17.69
N LEU A 169 -2.32 -2.98 -18.05
CA LEU A 169 -1.86 -2.88 -19.44
C LEU A 169 -1.30 -4.22 -19.95
N HIS A 170 -0.57 -4.92 -19.09
CA HIS A 170 0.00 -6.23 -19.37
C HIS A 170 -0.08 -7.11 -18.14
N SER A 171 -0.39 -8.39 -18.33
CA SER A 171 -0.50 -9.34 -17.22
C SER A 171 -0.18 -10.75 -17.65
N ILE A 172 0.46 -11.48 -16.74
CA ILE A 172 0.63 -12.93 -16.74
C ILE A 172 0.29 -13.40 -15.33
N PRO A 173 -0.55 -14.44 -15.14
CA PRO A 173 -1.11 -15.33 -16.17
C PRO A 173 -2.49 -14.91 -16.70
N SER A 174 -3.18 -14.00 -16.03
CA SER A 174 -4.58 -13.67 -16.36
C SER A 174 -4.67 -12.57 -17.44
N PRO A 175 -5.64 -12.65 -18.37
CA PRO A 175 -5.94 -11.56 -19.29
C PRO A 175 -6.74 -10.41 -18.66
N ASP A 176 -7.25 -10.59 -17.44
CA ASP A 176 -8.17 -9.67 -16.76
C ASP A 176 -7.51 -8.32 -16.47
N ARG A 177 -8.31 -7.25 -16.53
CA ARG A 177 -7.78 -5.88 -16.65
C ARG A 177 -8.22 -4.95 -15.53
N GLY A 178 -9.34 -5.21 -14.88
CA GLY A 178 -9.96 -4.29 -13.93
C GLY A 178 -9.71 -4.60 -12.46
N ALA A 179 -9.53 -3.57 -11.64
CA ALA A 179 -9.81 -3.64 -10.21
C ALA A 179 -10.37 -2.32 -9.68
N ILE A 180 -11.09 -2.41 -8.56
CA ILE A 180 -11.68 -1.30 -7.82
C ILE A 180 -11.21 -1.40 -6.36
N GLN A 181 -10.96 -0.24 -5.74
CA GLN A 181 -10.67 -0.12 -4.31
C GLN A 181 -11.60 0.92 -3.68
N ALA A 182 -12.01 0.71 -2.44
CA ALA A 182 -12.68 1.73 -1.65
C ALA A 182 -12.37 1.55 -0.17
N GLY A 183 -12.44 2.64 0.59
CA GLY A 183 -12.24 2.54 2.03
C GLY A 183 -12.60 3.78 2.82
N LEU A 184 -12.55 3.60 4.14
CA LEU A 184 -12.89 4.57 5.17
C LEU A 184 -11.84 4.52 6.28
N GLU A 185 -11.41 5.69 6.74
CA GLU A 185 -10.52 5.84 7.90
C GLU A 185 -11.13 6.83 8.88
N LEU A 186 -11.09 6.49 10.16
CA LEU A 186 -11.52 7.33 11.27
C LEU A 186 -10.34 7.48 12.23
N THR A 187 -9.86 8.71 12.44
CA THR A 187 -8.79 9.02 13.38
C THR A 187 -9.31 9.77 14.58
N GLY A 188 -9.08 9.25 15.78
CA GLY A 188 -9.48 9.91 17.02
C GLY A 188 -8.58 11.10 17.40
N PRO A 189 -8.94 11.81 18.48
CA PRO A 189 -8.07 12.82 19.08
C PRO A 189 -6.77 12.19 19.58
N SER A 190 -5.69 12.98 19.53
CA SER A 190 -4.39 12.56 20.07
C SER A 190 -4.36 12.77 21.59
N HIS A 191 -3.99 11.75 22.35
CA HIS A 191 -3.82 11.80 23.80
C HIS A 191 -2.39 11.49 24.19
N LYS A 192 -1.89 12.05 25.31
CA LYS A 192 -0.53 11.72 25.80
C LYS A 192 -0.54 10.35 26.49
N MET A 193 0.13 9.36 25.90
CA MET A 193 0.43 8.08 26.55
C MET A 193 1.77 8.14 27.29
N LEU A 194 1.85 7.46 28.43
CA LEU A 194 3.02 7.44 29.32
C LEU A 194 3.54 8.86 29.66
N GLY A 195 2.64 9.85 29.68
CA GLY A 195 2.93 11.26 29.95
C GLY A 195 3.78 11.98 28.89
N ARG A 196 4.23 11.31 27.81
CA ARG A 196 5.24 11.86 26.88
C ARG A 196 4.96 11.64 25.40
N TYR A 197 4.25 10.58 25.03
CA TYR A 197 4.11 10.18 23.63
C TYR A 197 2.69 10.41 23.14
N PRO A 198 2.45 11.36 22.21
CA PRO A 198 1.14 11.50 21.58
C PRO A 198 0.72 10.20 20.89
N ALA A 199 -0.43 9.68 21.29
CA ALA A 199 -1.03 8.46 20.79
C ALA A 199 -2.38 8.81 20.17
N GLN A 200 -2.58 8.42 18.92
CA GLN A 200 -3.79 8.69 18.16
C GLN A 200 -4.44 7.36 17.76
N PRO A 201 -5.61 7.01 18.33
CA PRO A 201 -6.33 5.81 17.92
C PRO A 201 -6.91 6.00 16.52
N TYR A 202 -7.05 4.92 15.77
CA TYR A 202 -7.70 4.92 14.47
C TYR A 202 -8.42 3.61 14.18
N LEU A 203 -9.47 3.71 13.38
CA LEU A 203 -10.18 2.59 12.76
C LEU A 203 -10.12 2.78 11.25
N ALA A 204 -9.77 1.75 10.51
CA ALA A 204 -9.69 1.80 9.06
C ALA A 204 -10.29 0.55 8.43
N GLN A 205 -10.90 0.73 7.27
CA GLN A 205 -11.48 -0.32 6.46
C GLN A 205 -11.06 -0.10 5.02
N ASP A 206 -10.56 -1.16 4.39
CA ASP A 206 -10.20 -1.20 2.98
C ASP A 206 -10.91 -2.36 2.28
N PHE A 207 -11.34 -2.14 1.04
CA PHE A 207 -11.95 -3.14 0.20
C PHE A 207 -11.31 -3.14 -1.18
N HIS A 208 -11.07 -4.33 -1.73
CA HIS A 208 -10.62 -4.50 -3.12
C HIS A 208 -11.50 -5.50 -3.85
N TRP A 209 -11.84 -5.18 -5.10
CA TRP A 209 -12.46 -6.12 -6.02
C TRP A 209 -11.60 -6.20 -7.27
N LYS A 210 -11.13 -7.39 -7.60
CA LYS A 210 -10.28 -7.63 -8.78
C LYS A 210 -11.01 -8.54 -9.76
N GLU A 211 -10.96 -8.18 -11.05
CA GLU A 211 -11.53 -9.00 -12.12
C GLU A 211 -10.84 -10.38 -12.19
N THR A 212 -9.54 -10.47 -11.85
CA THR A 212 -8.74 -11.71 -11.80
C THR A 212 -9.31 -12.81 -10.90
N VAL A 213 -10.18 -12.43 -9.96
CA VAL A 213 -10.89 -13.36 -9.07
C VAL A 213 -12.41 -13.18 -9.18
N ARG A 214 -12.89 -12.79 -10.38
CA ARG A 214 -14.31 -12.60 -10.71
C ARG A 214 -15.02 -11.60 -9.79
N TRP A 215 -14.32 -10.53 -9.41
CA TRP A 215 -14.85 -9.48 -8.54
C TRP A 215 -15.29 -9.98 -7.15
N ASN A 216 -14.77 -11.13 -6.69
CA ASN A 216 -14.92 -11.53 -5.30
C ASN A 216 -14.12 -10.56 -4.42
N GLY A 217 -14.80 -9.90 -3.50
CA GLY A 217 -14.24 -8.81 -2.70
C GLY A 217 -13.28 -9.29 -1.62
N ASN A 218 -12.20 -8.55 -1.44
CA ASN A 218 -11.34 -8.58 -0.27
C ASN A 218 -11.76 -7.47 0.68
N SER A 219 -11.65 -7.74 1.98
CA SER A 219 -11.88 -6.79 3.06
C SER A 219 -10.74 -6.86 4.04
N HIS A 220 -10.26 -5.70 4.49
CA HIS A 220 -9.31 -5.59 5.58
C HIS A 220 -9.73 -4.50 6.56
N THR A 221 -10.05 -4.89 7.79
CA THR A 221 -10.40 -3.97 8.88
C THR A 221 -9.23 -3.88 9.84
N VAL A 222 -8.85 -2.67 10.25
CA VAL A 222 -7.73 -2.42 11.16
C VAL A 222 -8.16 -1.48 12.28
N LEU A 223 -7.92 -1.87 13.52
CA LEU A 223 -7.98 -1.00 14.71
C LEU A 223 -6.55 -0.82 15.24
N GLY A 224 -6.12 0.43 15.42
CA GLY A 224 -4.75 0.68 15.85
C GLY A 224 -4.54 1.99 16.58
N VAL A 225 -3.30 2.18 17.01
CA VAL A 225 -2.82 3.39 17.67
C VAL A 225 -1.55 3.85 16.96
N LYS A 226 -1.53 5.13 16.57
CA LYS A 226 -0.38 5.82 16.01
C LYS A 226 0.36 6.55 17.14
N LEU A 227 1.57 6.11 17.44
CA LEU A 227 2.48 6.68 18.40
C LEU A 227 3.42 7.67 17.70
N LYS A 228 3.44 8.91 18.19
CA LYS A 228 4.29 9.99 17.69
C LYS A 228 5.28 10.42 18.77
N ILE A 229 6.37 11.04 18.36
CA ILE A 229 7.31 11.72 19.27
C ILE A 229 7.21 13.22 18.95
N GLU A 230 6.95 14.05 19.96
CA GLU A 230 6.86 15.50 19.77
C GLU A 230 8.16 16.03 19.14
N GLY A 231 8.05 16.84 18.07
CA GLY A 231 9.20 17.38 17.34
C GLY A 231 9.87 16.42 16.34
N VAL A 232 9.41 15.17 16.23
CA VAL A 232 9.90 14.20 15.24
C VAL A 232 8.79 13.86 14.25
N ILE A 233 9.11 13.89 12.96
CA ILE A 233 8.13 13.64 11.88
C ILE A 233 7.72 12.15 11.79
N ARG A 234 8.58 11.24 12.25
CA ARG A 234 8.35 9.80 12.22
C ARG A 234 7.31 9.36 13.23
N SER A 235 6.57 8.30 12.89
CA SER A 235 5.62 7.67 13.81
C SER A 235 5.53 6.18 13.62
N MET A 236 5.14 5.48 14.68
CA MET A 236 4.95 4.03 14.69
C MET A 236 3.47 3.73 14.89
N ARG A 237 2.95 2.78 14.13
CA ARG A 237 1.59 2.25 14.26
C ARG A 237 1.68 0.87 14.88
N MET A 238 0.85 0.62 15.89
CA MET A 238 0.56 -0.73 16.39
C MET A 238 -0.90 -1.01 16.12
N GLN A 239 -1.22 -2.21 15.66
CA GLN A 239 -2.57 -2.52 15.18
C GLN A 239 -2.96 -3.98 15.37
N VAL A 240 -4.27 -4.20 15.41
CA VAL A 240 -4.91 -5.49 15.20
C VAL A 240 -5.76 -5.40 13.95
N GLY A 241 -5.74 -6.44 13.13
CA GLY A 241 -6.43 -6.50 11.85
C GLY A 241 -7.28 -7.75 11.69
N TYR A 242 -8.23 -7.68 10.77
CA TYR A 242 -8.96 -8.84 10.26
C TYR A 242 -9.05 -8.75 8.74
N PHE A 243 -8.43 -9.71 8.07
CA PHE A 243 -8.48 -9.87 6.62
C PHE A 243 -9.45 -10.97 6.23
N ASN A 244 -10.21 -10.75 5.16
CA ASN A 244 -11.08 -11.75 4.56
C ASN A 244 -11.14 -11.54 3.04
N GLY A 245 -10.70 -12.53 2.26
CA GLY A 245 -10.76 -12.48 0.80
C GLY A 245 -9.70 -13.35 0.14
N HIS A 246 -9.38 -13.07 -1.11
CA HIS A 246 -8.29 -13.73 -1.82
C HIS A 246 -6.93 -13.18 -1.40
N SER A 247 -5.90 -14.03 -1.37
CA SER A 247 -4.54 -13.66 -0.97
C SER A 247 -4.08 -12.39 -1.69
N PRO A 248 -3.49 -11.43 -0.98
CA PRO A 248 -2.93 -10.23 -1.59
C PRO A 248 -1.61 -10.50 -2.34
N TYR A 249 -1.07 -11.73 -2.27
CA TYR A 249 0.17 -12.12 -2.94
C TYR A 249 -0.05 -12.68 -4.33
N GLY A 250 0.77 -12.24 -5.28
CA GLY A 250 0.64 -12.63 -6.70
C GLY A 250 0.68 -14.14 -6.93
N GLN A 251 1.63 -14.88 -6.33
CA GLN A 251 1.69 -16.34 -6.45
C GLN A 251 0.48 -17.06 -5.83
N PHE A 252 -0.21 -16.43 -4.89
CA PHE A 252 -1.30 -17.02 -4.11
C PHE A 252 -2.65 -16.38 -4.40
N TYR A 253 -2.76 -15.54 -5.44
CA TYR A 253 -3.92 -14.65 -5.66
C TYR A 253 -5.28 -15.35 -5.82
N THR A 254 -5.31 -16.65 -6.10
CA THR A 254 -6.54 -17.46 -6.20
C THR A 254 -6.93 -18.12 -4.88
N ARG A 255 -6.06 -18.09 -3.86
CA ARG A 255 -6.32 -18.71 -2.55
C ARG A 255 -7.18 -17.79 -1.72
N HIS A 256 -8.26 -18.32 -1.16
CA HIS A 256 -9.04 -17.59 -0.19
C HIS A 256 -8.39 -17.70 1.19
N GLU A 257 -8.15 -16.56 1.82
CA GLU A 257 -7.58 -16.41 3.14
C GLU A 257 -8.54 -15.63 4.04
N HIS A 258 -8.55 -15.99 5.32
CA HIS A 258 -9.13 -15.18 6.37
C HIS A 258 -8.27 -15.34 7.62
N TYR A 259 -7.98 -14.26 8.31
CA TYR A 259 -7.15 -14.28 9.51
C TYR A 259 -7.30 -12.99 10.30
N ALA A 260 -7.10 -13.09 11.61
CA ALA A 260 -6.84 -11.94 12.47
C ALA A 260 -5.34 -11.79 12.66
N ASP A 261 -4.83 -10.57 12.54
CA ASP A 261 -3.41 -10.24 12.65
C ASP A 261 -3.13 -9.23 13.76
N ILE A 262 -1.88 -9.25 14.22
CA ILE A 262 -1.28 -8.18 15.02
C ILE A 262 -0.12 -7.63 14.19
N GLY A 263 -0.10 -6.32 14.01
CA GLY A 263 0.85 -5.67 13.12
C GLY A 263 1.50 -4.43 13.71
N MET A 264 2.60 -4.04 13.07
CA MET A 264 3.25 -2.77 13.25
C MET A 264 3.61 -2.14 11.91
N GLY A 265 3.49 -0.81 11.81
CA GLY A 265 3.85 -0.04 10.62
C GLY A 265 4.65 1.20 11.00
N PHE A 266 5.46 1.70 10.07
CA PHE A 266 6.33 2.85 10.29
C PHE A 266 6.08 3.91 9.23
N ASP A 267 5.68 5.09 9.69
CA ASP A 267 5.50 6.26 8.84
C ASP A 267 6.77 7.12 8.98
N LEU A 268 7.42 7.41 7.84
CA LEU A 268 8.76 8.02 7.74
C LEU A 268 8.73 9.45 7.23
#